data_AF-A0A847I6D7-F1
#
_entry.id   AF-A0A847I6D7-F1
#
_cell.length_a   1.000
_cell.length_b   1.000
_cell.length_c   1.000
_cell.angle_alpha   90.00
_cell.angle_beta   90.00
_cell.angle_gamma   90.00
#
_symmetry.space_group_name_H-M   'P 1'
#
loop_
_entity.id
_entity.type
_entity.pdbx_description
1 polymer ?
#
loop_
_entity_poly.entity_id
_entity_poly.type
_entity_poly.pdbx_seq_one_letter_code
_entity_poly.pdbx_strand_id
1 'polypeptide(L)'
;AALWEDHRIPIVAVALGDEREGARIPVAKAGAGETYLEYDGQTVWSRANFDDLRKIAAVSDLNAFVPVGTRNFDLGDIYRRVVVPKIEAQQKLESERVPRPSRYHPFAVAALLLLVIESLVREAPPAAMRAIALGQKRRAG
;
A
#
# COMPACT_ATOMS: atom_id res chain seq x y z
N ALA A 1 -21.47 -1.64 -1.57
CA ALA A 1 -20.06 -1.94 -1.31
C ALA A 1 -19.61 -1.04 -0.18
N ALA A 2 -18.90 -1.56 0.81
CA ALA A 2 -18.50 -0.78 1.98
C ALA A 2 -17.21 -0.03 1.63
N LEU A 3 -17.17 1.29 1.89
CA LEU A 3 -16.16 2.25 1.42
C LEU A 3 -14.68 1.82 1.66
N TRP A 4 -14.44 0.98 2.66
CA TRP A 4 -13.12 0.47 3.04
C TRP A 4 -12.57 -0.60 2.09
N GLU A 5 -13.43 -1.39 1.43
CA GLU A 5 -12.98 -2.41 0.46
C GLU A 5 -12.41 -1.75 -0.80
N ASP A 6 -13.06 -0.70 -1.31
CA ASP A 6 -12.69 -0.05 -2.57
C ASP A 6 -11.36 0.73 -2.47
N HIS A 7 -11.00 1.19 -1.27
CA HIS A 7 -9.83 2.04 -1.04
C HIS A 7 -8.62 1.31 -0.45
N ARG A 8 -8.68 -0.01 -0.21
CA ARG A 8 -7.59 -0.81 0.38
C ARG A 8 -6.96 -0.14 1.61
N ILE A 9 -7.81 0.38 2.51
CA ILE A 9 -7.33 1.10 3.70
C ILE A 9 -6.80 0.07 4.73
N PRO A 10 -5.55 0.22 5.21
CA PRO A 10 -5.02 -0.65 6.24
C PRO A 10 -5.76 -0.43 7.57
N ILE A 11 -6.23 -1.51 8.18
CA ILE A 11 -6.91 -1.49 9.50
C ILE A 11 -5.98 -2.10 10.53
N VAL A 12 -5.78 -1.38 11.64
CA VAL A 12 -5.03 -1.83 12.81
C VAL A 12 -5.98 -1.81 14.00
N ALA A 13 -6.21 -2.97 14.62
CA ALA A 13 -7.04 -3.09 15.81
C ALA A 13 -6.15 -3.19 17.06
N VAL A 14 -6.28 -2.23 17.97
CA VAL A 14 -5.62 -2.23 19.28
C VAL A 14 -6.68 -2.46 20.34
N ALA A 15 -6.58 -3.58 21.05
CA ALA A 15 -7.62 -4.01 21.98
C ALA A 15 -7.28 -3.60 23.42
N LEU A 16 -8.17 -2.80 24.01
CA LEU A 16 -8.03 -2.22 25.34
C LEU A 16 -9.18 -2.65 26.24
N GLY A 17 -8.87 -2.85 27.51
CA GLY A 17 -9.82 -3.28 28.53
C GLY A 17 -9.70 -4.76 28.89
N ASP A 18 -10.59 -5.20 29.76
CA ASP A 18 -10.64 -6.56 30.27
C ASP A 18 -11.68 -7.39 29.48
N GLU A 19 -11.24 -8.49 28.88
CA GLU A 19 -12.09 -9.41 28.10
C GLU A 19 -12.80 -10.46 28.97
N ARG A 20 -12.36 -10.66 30.21
CA ARG A 20 -12.86 -11.71 31.11
C ARG A 20 -13.96 -11.16 32.00
N GLU A 21 -13.61 -10.16 32.79
CA GLU A 21 -14.48 -9.61 33.82
C GLU A 21 -15.17 -8.34 33.32
N GLY A 22 -14.45 -7.52 32.55
CA GLY A 22 -14.87 -6.17 32.20
C GLY A 22 -14.69 -5.19 33.38
N ALA A 23 -15.19 -3.97 33.22
CA ALA A 23 -15.10 -2.94 34.24
C ALA A 23 -16.35 -2.04 34.27
N ARG A 24 -16.64 -1.49 35.45
CA ARG A 24 -17.64 -0.44 35.62
C ARG A 24 -17.11 0.87 35.05
N ILE A 25 -17.99 1.70 34.50
CA ILE A 25 -17.61 2.97 33.87
C ILE A 25 -17.74 4.10 34.91
N PRO A 26 -16.64 4.73 35.36
CA PRO A 26 -16.72 5.82 36.32
C PRO A 26 -17.29 7.08 35.65
N VAL A 27 -18.19 7.77 36.34
CA VAL A 27 -18.69 9.10 35.95
C VAL A 27 -18.17 10.13 36.93
N ALA A 28 -17.38 11.08 36.43
CA ALA A 28 -16.86 12.17 37.25
C ALA A 28 -18.02 13.10 37.67
N LYS A 29 -18.42 13.03 38.93
CA LYS A 29 -19.31 14.03 39.55
C LYS A 29 -18.45 15.05 40.29
N ALA A 30 -18.64 16.33 39.98
CA ALA A 30 -17.98 17.40 40.72
C ALA A 30 -18.37 17.31 42.22
N GLY A 31 -17.37 17.08 43.08
CA GLY A 31 -17.52 17.15 44.54
C GLY A 31 -18.12 15.92 45.24
N ALA A 32 -18.46 14.85 44.53
CA ALA A 32 -18.93 13.58 45.13
C ALA A 32 -18.03 12.43 44.67
N GLY A 33 -17.75 11.48 45.56
CA GLY A 33 -16.86 10.34 45.31
C GLY A 33 -17.21 9.50 44.07
N GLU A 34 -16.38 8.50 43.75
CA GLU A 34 -16.54 7.68 42.55
C GLU A 34 -17.97 7.13 42.41
N THR A 35 -18.70 7.66 41.44
CA THR A 35 -20.01 7.16 41.03
C THR A 35 -19.83 6.41 39.71
N TYR A 36 -20.55 5.31 39.51
CA TYR A 36 -20.49 4.52 38.28
C TYR A 36 -21.72 4.75 37.41
N LEU A 37 -21.59 4.52 36.11
CA LEU A 37 -22.70 4.62 35.16
C LEU A 37 -23.79 3.60 35.47
N GLU A 38 -25.03 4.05 35.53
CA GLU A 38 -26.21 3.21 35.73
C GLU A 38 -27.19 3.37 34.56
N TYR A 39 -27.86 2.28 34.21
CA TYR A 39 -28.96 2.24 33.25
C TYR A 39 -30.09 1.44 33.88
N ASP A 40 -31.30 2.02 33.94
CA ASP A 40 -32.47 1.42 34.57
C ASP A 40 -32.22 0.95 36.03
N GLY A 41 -31.48 1.76 36.79
CA GLY A 41 -31.13 1.48 38.19
C GLY A 41 -30.09 0.37 38.39
N GLN A 42 -29.46 -0.13 37.31
CA GLN A 42 -28.41 -1.15 37.39
C GLN A 42 -27.07 -0.59 36.91
N THR A 43 -25.99 -0.95 37.60
CA THR A 43 -24.63 -0.54 37.20
C THR A 43 -24.23 -1.19 35.88
N VAL A 44 -23.76 -0.38 34.94
CA VAL A 44 -23.30 -0.83 33.63
C VAL A 44 -21.88 -1.40 33.71
N TRP A 45 -21.70 -2.58 33.11
CA TRP A 45 -20.40 -3.22 32.95
C TRP A 45 -19.99 -3.22 31.48
N SER A 46 -18.79 -2.72 31.18
CA SER A 46 -18.19 -2.76 29.86
C SER A 46 -17.14 -3.86 29.80
N ARG A 47 -17.23 -4.75 28.80
CA ARG A 47 -16.27 -5.83 28.57
C ARG A 47 -15.68 -5.70 27.18
N ALA A 48 -14.37 -5.89 27.09
CA ALA A 48 -13.70 -5.83 25.81
C ALA A 48 -13.96 -7.10 24.99
N ASN A 49 -14.28 -6.95 23.71
CA ASN A 49 -14.49 -8.06 22.79
C ASN A 49 -13.32 -8.17 21.81
N PHE A 50 -12.34 -8.99 22.17
CA PHE A 50 -11.11 -9.13 21.39
C PHE A 50 -11.31 -9.98 20.13
N ASP A 51 -12.27 -10.91 20.15
CA ASP A 51 -12.58 -11.76 19.01
C ASP A 51 -13.13 -10.96 17.84
N ASP A 52 -14.06 -10.04 18.10
CA ASP A 52 -14.61 -9.19 17.04
C ASP A 52 -13.59 -8.18 16.54
N LEU A 53 -12.77 -7.60 17.41
CA LEU A 53 -11.65 -6.75 17.00
C LEU A 53 -10.64 -7.50 16.12
N ARG A 54 -10.37 -8.78 16.42
CA ARG A 54 -9.52 -9.64 15.60
C ARG A 54 -10.14 -9.90 14.23
N LYS A 55 -11.44 -10.17 14.16
CA LYS A 55 -12.15 -10.32 12.87
C LYS A 55 -12.09 -9.05 12.05
N ILE A 56 -12.29 -7.88 12.67
CA ILE A 56 -12.20 -6.57 12.00
C ILE A 56 -10.80 -6.33 11.42
N ALA A 57 -9.74 -6.60 12.20
CA ALA A 57 -8.38 -6.49 11.70
C ALA A 57 -8.13 -7.42 10.50
N ALA A 58 -8.68 -8.64 10.54
CA ALA A 58 -8.53 -9.63 9.48
C ALA A 58 -9.22 -9.28 8.16
N VAL A 59 -10.15 -8.31 8.15
CA VAL A 59 -10.75 -7.81 6.90
C VAL A 59 -9.73 -7.01 6.08
N SER A 60 -8.72 -6.42 6.73
CA SER A 60 -7.65 -5.72 6.05
C SER A 60 -6.49 -6.65 5.72
N ASP A 61 -5.87 -6.46 4.55
CA ASP A 61 -4.65 -7.17 4.15
C ASP A 61 -3.51 -7.05 5.18
N LEU A 62 -3.50 -5.96 5.96
CA LEU A 62 -2.51 -5.75 7.02
C LEU A 62 -2.69 -6.75 8.17
N ASN A 63 -3.93 -7.18 8.45
CA ASN A 63 -4.30 -8.10 9.52
C ASN A 63 -3.52 -7.84 10.83
N ALA A 64 -3.56 -6.60 11.30
CA ALA A 64 -2.78 -6.14 12.45
C ALA A 64 -3.69 -6.04 13.68
N PHE A 65 -3.54 -7.01 14.58
CA PHE A 65 -4.25 -7.06 15.86
C PHE A 65 -3.26 -7.04 17.03
N VAL A 66 -3.48 -6.16 18.02
CA VAL A 66 -2.60 -6.00 19.18
C VAL A 66 -3.43 -6.04 20.47
N PRO A 67 -3.35 -7.13 21.27
CA PRO A 67 -4.04 -7.22 22.55
C PRO A 67 -3.21 -6.54 23.64
N VAL A 68 -3.62 -5.35 24.05
CA VAL A 68 -2.96 -4.60 25.14
C VAL A 68 -3.57 -4.97 26.49
N GLY A 69 -4.89 -5.16 26.54
CA GLY A 69 -5.61 -5.42 27.78
C GLY A 69 -5.73 -4.16 28.64
N THR A 70 -5.42 -4.30 29.92
CA THR A 70 -5.47 -3.22 30.93
C THR A 70 -4.09 -2.63 31.26
N ARG A 71 -3.04 -3.04 30.54
CA ARG A 71 -1.65 -2.61 30.78
C ARG A 71 -1.42 -1.21 30.22
N ASN A 72 -0.48 -0.49 30.83
CA ASN A 72 0.04 0.74 30.23
C ASN A 72 0.78 0.40 28.93
N PHE A 73 0.54 1.17 27.88
CA PHE A 73 1.09 0.91 26.55
C PHE A 73 1.47 2.20 25.85
N ASP A 74 2.45 2.09 24.96
CA ASP A 74 2.88 3.17 24.09
C ASP A 74 2.44 2.88 22.65
N LEU A 75 1.55 3.73 22.14
CA LEU A 75 1.03 3.66 20.78
C LEU A 75 2.12 3.89 19.72
N GLY A 76 3.08 4.78 19.98
CA GLY A 76 4.18 5.07 19.06
C GLY A 76 5.07 3.84 18.86
N ASP A 77 5.34 3.14 19.94
CA ASP A 77 6.07 1.88 19.95
C ASP A 77 5.32 0.76 19.21
N ILE A 78 4.01 0.62 19.43
CA ILE A 78 3.18 -0.37 18.74
C ILE A 78 3.14 -0.06 17.24
N TYR A 79 3.00 1.22 16.87
CA TYR A 79 3.02 1.65 15.48
C TYR A 79 4.34 1.24 14.78
N ARG A 80 5.48 1.56 15.40
CA ARG A 80 6.81 1.22 14.86
C ARG A 80 7.04 -0.29 14.75
N ARG A 81 6.54 -1.07 15.70
CA ARG A 81 6.75 -2.54 15.72
C ARG A 81 5.79 -3.32 14.83
N VAL A 82 4.56 -2.86 14.66
CA VAL A 82 3.50 -3.64 13.99
C VAL A 82 3.14 -3.06 12.63
N VAL A 83 3.00 -1.73 12.53
CA VAL A 83 2.48 -1.08 11.33
C VAL A 83 3.58 -0.89 10.29
N VAL A 84 4.72 -0.31 10.69
CA VAL A 84 5.83 -0.01 9.77
C VAL A 84 6.33 -1.27 9.03
N PRO A 85 6.65 -2.40 9.70
CA PRO A 85 7.21 -3.55 9.00
C PRO A 85 6.22 -4.21 8.04
N LYS A 86 4.93 -4.20 8.39
CA LYS A 86 3.88 -4.79 7.56
C LYS A 86 3.59 -3.94 6.32
N ILE A 87 3.57 -2.60 6.45
CA ILE A 87 3.45 -1.69 5.30
C ILE A 87 4.67 -1.84 4.37
N GLU A 88 5.89 -1.87 4.92
CA GLU A 88 7.09 -2.09 4.12
C GLU A 88 7.07 -3.43 3.38
N ALA A 89 6.62 -4.50 4.05
CA ALA A 89 6.47 -5.81 3.42
C ALA A 89 5.43 -5.79 2.28
N GLN A 90 4.29 -5.13 2.46
CA GLN A 90 3.29 -4.96 1.41
C GLN A 90 3.83 -4.16 0.22
N GLN A 91 4.52 -3.04 0.48
CA GLN A 91 5.14 -2.23 -0.58
C GLN A 91 6.20 -3.00 -1.36
N LYS A 92 6.99 -3.85 -0.70
CA LYS A 92 7.96 -4.73 -1.37
C LYS A 92 7.27 -5.75 -2.26
N LEU A 93 6.22 -6.41 -1.78
CA LEU A 93 5.42 -7.36 -2.57
C LEU A 93 4.72 -6.68 -3.77
N GLU A 94 4.24 -5.46 -3.60
CA GLU A 94 3.67 -4.67 -4.70
C GLU A 94 4.75 -4.26 -5.71
N SER A 95 5.94 -3.86 -5.25
CA SER A 95 7.06 -3.48 -6.12
C SER A 95 7.63 -4.66 -6.89
N GLU A 96 7.70 -5.84 -6.28
CA GLU A 96 8.16 -7.07 -6.92
C GLU A 96 7.17 -7.58 -7.98
N ARG A 97 5.87 -7.25 -7.83
CA ARG A 97 4.82 -7.56 -8.80
C ARG A 97 4.73 -6.60 -9.99
N VAL A 98 5.59 -5.58 -10.09
CA VAL A 98 5.60 -4.66 -11.24
C VAL A 98 6.92 -4.73 -12.02
N PRO A 99 7.12 -5.75 -12.87
CA PRO A 99 7.56 -5.53 -14.22
C PRO A 99 6.30 -5.45 -15.06
N ARG A 100 5.65 -4.27 -15.15
CA ARG A 100 4.79 -4.02 -16.31
C ARG A 100 5.71 -4.18 -17.52
N PRO A 101 5.53 -5.17 -18.42
CA PRO A 101 6.33 -5.21 -19.64
C PRO A 101 6.04 -3.89 -20.36
N SER A 102 7.04 -3.01 -20.38
CA SER A 102 6.88 -1.68 -20.91
C SER A 102 6.52 -1.84 -22.39
N ARG A 103 5.35 -1.34 -22.79
CA ARG A 103 4.87 -1.40 -24.18
C ARG A 103 5.76 -0.61 -25.16
N TYR A 104 6.86 -0.05 -24.67
CA TYR A 104 7.82 0.77 -25.39
C TYR A 104 9.06 0.02 -25.90
N HIS A 105 9.22 -1.27 -25.58
CA HIS A 105 10.28 -2.11 -26.16
C HIS A 105 10.40 -2.03 -27.69
N PRO A 106 9.32 -2.05 -28.50
CA PRO A 106 9.47 -1.94 -29.95
C PRO A 106 10.05 -0.59 -30.37
N PHE A 107 9.70 0.50 -29.68
CA PHE A 107 10.24 1.83 -29.98
C PHE A 107 11.71 1.96 -29.58
N ALA A 108 12.10 1.40 -28.42
CA ALA A 108 13.49 1.39 -27.99
C ALA A 108 14.38 0.56 -28.94
N VAL A 109 13.90 -0.62 -29.38
CA VAL A 109 14.59 -1.46 -30.35
C VAL A 109 14.66 -0.78 -31.72
N ALA A 110 13.60 -0.11 -32.17
CA ALA A 110 13.61 0.65 -33.42
C ALA A 110 14.61 1.81 -33.39
N ALA A 111 14.67 2.56 -32.28
CA ALA A 111 15.65 3.63 -32.09
C ALA A 111 17.09 3.09 -32.09
N LEU A 112 17.33 1.97 -31.42
CA LEU A 112 18.64 1.31 -31.41
C LEU A 112 19.05 0.84 -32.81
N LEU A 113 18.12 0.25 -33.57
CA LEU A 113 18.37 -0.17 -34.96
C LEU A 113 18.72 1.01 -35.86
N LEU A 114 17.98 2.11 -35.77
CA LEU A 114 18.26 3.32 -36.53
C LEU A 114 19.65 3.89 -36.23
N LEU A 115 20.05 3.86 -34.95
CA LEU A 115 21.37 4.36 -34.52
C LEU A 115 22.50 3.48 -35.04
N VAL A 116 22.33 2.15 -35.07
CA VAL A 116 23.30 1.22 -35.67
C VAL A 116 23.40 1.43 -37.18
N ILE A 117 22.26 1.60 -37.87
CA ILE A 117 22.25 1.88 -39.31
C ILE A 117 22.95 3.21 -39.61
N GLU A 118 22.68 4.27 -38.84
CA GLU A 118 23.35 5.55 -38.99
C GLU A 118 24.87 5.39 -38.84
N SER A 119 25.33 4.68 -37.80
CA SER A 119 26.76 4.43 -37.56
C SER A 119 27.42 3.72 -38.75
N LEU A 120 26.78 2.68 -39.30
CA LEU A 120 27.31 1.92 -40.44
C LEU A 120 27.32 2.74 -41.75
N VAL A 121 26.32 3.60 -41.95
CA VAL A 121 26.26 4.48 -43.13
C VAL A 121 27.27 5.62 -43.03
N ARG A 122 27.58 6.10 -41.82
CA ARG A 122 28.58 7.16 -41.59
C ARG A 122 30.01 6.74 -41.92
N GLU A 123 30.28 5.45 -41.85
CA GLU A 123 31.57 4.84 -42.21
C GLU A 123 31.66 4.43 -43.68
N ALA A 124 30.55 4.45 -44.43
CA ALA A 124 30.57 4.16 -45.85
C ALA A 124 31.17 5.35 -46.63
N PRO A 125 32.29 5.17 -47.37
CA PRO A 125 32.83 6.23 -48.21
C PRO A 125 31.79 6.68 -49.25
N PRO A 126 31.79 7.97 -49.65
CA PRO A 126 30.74 8.58 -50.47
C PRO A 126 30.84 8.14 -51.93
N ALA A 127 30.58 6.86 -52.21
CA ALA A 127 30.52 6.30 -53.55
C ALA A 127 29.10 5.83 -53.91
N ALA A 128 28.29 5.41 -52.94
CA ALA A 128 26.96 4.88 -53.18
C ALA A 128 25.90 5.95 -53.54
N MET A 129 26.07 7.20 -53.10
CA MET A 129 25.13 8.30 -53.38
C MET A 129 25.17 8.76 -54.86
N ARG A 130 26.25 8.50 -55.60
CA ARG A 130 26.36 8.91 -57.02
C ARG A 130 25.67 7.94 -57.99
N ALA A 131 25.48 6.68 -57.61
CA ALA A 131 24.83 5.69 -58.48
C ALA A 131 23.32 5.92 -58.62
N ILE A 132 22.67 6.41 -57.56
CA ILE A 132 21.22 6.68 -57.57
C ILE A 132 20.89 7.94 -58.39
N ALA A 133 21.78 8.95 -58.40
CA ALA A 133 21.60 10.18 -59.19
C ALA A 133 21.78 9.99 -60.71
N LEU A 134 22.57 9.00 -61.15
CA LEU A 134 22.81 8.71 -62.57
C LEU A 134 21.78 7.76 -63.20
N GLY A 135 20.99 7.05 -62.39
CA GLY A 135 19.91 6.16 -62.86
C GLY A 135 18.63 6.90 -63.30
N GLN A 136 18.38 8.11 -62.80
CA GLN A 136 17.19 8.89 -63.17
C GLN A 136 17.34 9.72 -64.45
N LYS A 137 18.58 10.00 -64.91
CA LYS A 137 18.81 10.89 -66.07
C LYS A 137 18.76 10.19 -67.44
N ARG A 138 18.41 8.90 -67.49
CA ARG A 138 18.34 8.10 -68.73
C ARG A 138 16.92 7.72 -69.16
N ARG A 139 15.88 8.27 -68.49
CA ARG A 139 14.45 8.11 -68.84
C ARG A 139 13.76 9.40 -69.29
N ALA A 140 14.52 10.47 -69.53
CA ALA A 140 14.04 11.70 -70.16
C ALA A 140 14.99 12.04 -71.32
N GLY A 141 14.63 11.59 -72.52
CA GLY A 141 15.41 11.71 -73.75
C GLY A 141 14.97 10.67 -74.74
#